data_AF-A0A7W7IY22-F1
#
_entry.id   AF-A0A7W7IY22-F1
#
_cell.length_a   1.000
_cell.length_b   1.000
_cell.length_c   1.000
_cell.angle_alpha   90.00
_cell.angle_beta   90.00
_cell.angle_gamma   90.00
#
_symmetry.space_group_name_H-M   'P 1'
#
loop_
_entity.id
_entity.type
_entity.pdbx_description
1 polymer ?
#
loop_
_entity_poly.entity_id
_entity_poly.type
_entity_poly.pdbx_seq_one_letter_code
_entity_poly.pdbx_strand_id
1 'polypeptide(L)'
;MKSALLKRKVASLIKQLFGILVLTFLFFACSSDDGGSDKTSDYYFKASLDGKKINFYNVNFQGGGNDNRFEHIVVAGFEAPYPTKIGEQLPPSLDFEIWRTGGDIKAGTYTTPQEPEMIARYAVQTANGTVVYNTSAADDIFTVKIESISKNGIKGTFSGKVRNLDSGKAIEIKEGTFNLPYEEIVNP
;
A
#
# COMPACT_ATOMS: atom_id res chain seq x y z
N MET A 1 34.66 -27.36 -63.51
CA MET A 1 33.19 -27.20 -63.36
C MET A 1 32.54 -28.00 -62.20
N LYS A 2 33.30 -28.68 -61.32
CA LYS A 2 32.73 -29.46 -60.18
C LYS A 2 32.77 -28.75 -58.81
N SER A 3 33.67 -27.78 -58.58
CA SER A 3 33.82 -27.16 -57.25
C SER A 3 32.80 -26.06 -56.93
N ALA A 4 32.25 -25.37 -57.93
CA ALA A 4 31.24 -24.32 -57.73
C ALA A 4 29.87 -24.88 -57.31
N LEU A 5 29.52 -26.08 -57.78
CA LEU A 5 28.27 -26.78 -57.44
C LEU A 5 28.28 -27.31 -55.99
N LEU A 6 29.45 -27.74 -55.48
CA LEU A 6 29.61 -28.19 -54.11
C LEU A 6 29.40 -27.04 -53.10
N LYS A 7 30.00 -25.87 -53.38
CA LYS A 7 29.90 -24.68 -52.52
C LYS A 7 28.45 -24.15 -52.41
N ARG A 8 27.66 -24.25 -53.49
CA ARG A 8 26.26 -23.81 -53.50
C ARG A 8 25.33 -24.73 -52.68
N LYS A 9 25.57 -26.05 -52.70
CA LYS A 9 24.81 -27.02 -51.89
C LYS A 9 25.12 -26.91 -50.39
N VAL A 10 26.39 -26.73 -50.03
CA VAL A 10 26.81 -26.57 -48.62
C VAL A 10 26.28 -25.26 -48.02
N ALA A 11 26.29 -24.17 -48.78
CA ALA A 11 25.72 -22.89 -48.32
C ALA A 11 24.19 -22.93 -48.15
N SER A 12 23.48 -23.74 -48.94
CA SER A 12 22.03 -23.95 -48.79
C SER A 12 21.70 -24.78 -47.55
N LEU A 13 22.49 -25.83 -47.28
CA LEU A 13 22.31 -26.69 -46.11
C LEU A 13 22.60 -25.96 -44.80
N ILE A 14 23.62 -25.09 -44.77
CA ILE A 14 23.93 -24.24 -43.60
C ILE A 14 22.81 -23.23 -43.34
N LYS A 15 22.20 -22.63 -44.38
CA LYS A 15 21.06 -21.72 -44.23
C LYS A 15 19.79 -22.44 -43.73
N GLN A 16 19.54 -23.67 -44.18
CA GLN A 16 18.42 -24.47 -43.68
C GLN A 16 18.63 -24.94 -42.24
N LEU A 17 19.86 -25.30 -41.84
CA LEU A 17 20.17 -25.60 -40.43
C LEU A 17 20.00 -24.37 -39.52
N PHE A 18 20.39 -23.18 -39.97
CA PHE A 18 20.22 -21.95 -39.19
C PHE A 18 18.74 -21.56 -39.03
N GLY A 19 17.91 -21.81 -40.05
CA GLY A 19 16.46 -21.58 -39.98
C GLY A 19 15.75 -22.52 -39.00
N ILE A 20 16.18 -23.79 -38.92
CA ILE A 20 15.60 -24.78 -38.00
C ILE A 20 16.03 -24.51 -36.55
N LEU A 21 17.29 -24.08 -36.32
CA LEU A 21 17.82 -23.75 -34.99
C LEU A 21 17.12 -22.54 -34.35
N VAL A 22 16.77 -21.51 -35.15
CA VAL A 22 16.05 -20.33 -34.67
C VAL A 22 14.58 -20.65 -34.34
N LEU A 23 13.96 -21.61 -35.05
CA LEU A 23 12.58 -22.00 -34.79
C LEU A 23 12.43 -22.84 -33.51
N THR A 24 13.45 -23.59 -33.10
CA THR A 24 13.43 -24.37 -31.86
C THR A 24 13.57 -23.53 -30.58
N PHE A 25 14.13 -22.32 -30.67
CA PHE A 25 14.18 -21.39 -29.52
C PHE A 25 12.83 -20.71 -29.22
N LEU A 26 11.88 -20.75 -30.15
CA LEU A 26 10.57 -20.11 -29.97
C LEU A 26 9.55 -20.97 -29.19
N PHE A 27 9.85 -22.24 -28.92
CA PHE A 27 8.93 -23.17 -28.24
C PHE A 27 9.30 -23.50 -26.77
N PHE A 28 10.39 -22.93 -26.23
CA PHE A 28 10.76 -23.10 -24.80
C PHE A 28 10.37 -21.90 -23.91
N ALA A 29 9.62 -20.93 -24.43
CA ALA A 29 9.16 -19.76 -23.68
C ALA A 29 7.72 -19.86 -23.14
N CYS A 30 7.13 -21.06 -23.13
CA CYS A 30 5.91 -21.36 -22.37
C CYS A 30 6.22 -22.44 -21.34
N SER A 31 6.94 -22.05 -20.29
CA SER A 31 6.80 -22.70 -18.99
C SER A 31 5.43 -22.34 -18.46
N SER A 32 4.57 -23.34 -18.37
CA SER A 32 3.33 -23.28 -17.61
C SER A 32 3.65 -22.99 -16.14
N ASP A 33 3.31 -21.80 -15.68
CA ASP A 33 3.01 -21.57 -14.26
C ASP A 33 1.49 -21.43 -14.13
N ASP A 34 0.87 -22.50 -13.62
CA ASP A 34 -0.34 -22.40 -12.84
C ASP A 34 0.00 -21.61 -11.57
N GLY A 35 -0.40 -20.35 -11.51
CA GLY A 35 -0.12 -19.51 -10.34
C GLY A 35 -1.09 -18.35 -10.30
N GLY A 36 -1.98 -18.37 -9.31
CA GLY A 36 -3.00 -17.37 -9.10
C GLY A 36 -2.44 -15.94 -9.20
N SER A 37 -3.27 -15.04 -9.72
CA SER A 37 -2.94 -13.61 -9.76
C SER A 37 -2.59 -13.12 -8.35
N ASP A 38 -1.30 -12.98 -8.05
CA ASP A 38 -0.77 -12.26 -6.90
C ASP A 38 -1.14 -10.78 -7.10
N LYS A 39 -2.37 -10.41 -6.71
CA LYS A 39 -2.81 -9.01 -6.59
C LYS A 39 -2.17 -8.29 -5.38
N THR A 40 -1.27 -8.97 -4.67
CA THR A 40 -0.70 -8.54 -3.38
C THR A 40 0.53 -7.63 -3.52
N SER A 41 1.17 -7.52 -4.69
CA SER A 41 2.38 -6.69 -4.84
C SER A 41 2.12 -5.19 -5.00
N ASP A 42 0.93 -4.79 -5.46
CA ASP A 42 0.62 -3.39 -5.74
C ASP A 42 0.15 -2.61 -4.51
N TYR A 43 -0.36 -3.31 -3.48
CA TYR A 43 -0.97 -2.68 -2.31
C TYR A 43 -0.04 -2.62 -1.11
N TYR A 44 -0.05 -1.48 -0.42
CA TYR A 44 0.83 -1.23 0.71
C TYR A 44 0.32 -0.07 1.59
N PHE A 45 0.78 -0.08 2.84
CA PHE A 45 0.73 1.06 3.74
C PHE A 45 2.01 1.04 4.57
N LYS A 46 2.80 2.11 4.48
CA LYS A 46 4.13 2.19 5.09
C LYS A 46 4.45 3.62 5.48
N ALA A 47 5.26 3.76 6.52
CA ALA A 47 5.76 5.05 6.99
C ALA A 47 7.05 4.89 7.80
N SER A 48 7.68 6.01 8.15
CA SER A 48 8.71 6.11 9.17
C SER A 48 8.14 6.77 10.42
N LEU A 49 8.21 6.09 11.57
CA LEU A 49 7.78 6.60 12.87
C LEU A 49 9.04 6.81 13.73
N ASP A 50 9.36 8.06 14.07
CA ASP A 50 10.60 8.44 14.76
C ASP A 50 11.87 7.82 14.14
N GLY A 51 11.90 7.71 12.81
CA GLY A 51 13.00 7.12 12.05
C GLY A 51 12.90 5.60 11.83
N LYS A 52 12.04 4.88 12.57
CA LYS A 52 11.77 3.44 12.35
C LYS A 52 10.89 3.27 11.11
N LYS A 53 11.39 2.60 10.07
CA LYS A 53 10.58 2.25 8.89
C LYS A 53 9.66 1.08 9.20
N ILE A 54 8.39 1.21 8.83
CA ILE A 54 7.33 0.25 9.13
C ILE A 54 6.55 -0.03 7.86
N ASN A 55 6.36 -1.31 7.56
CA ASN A 55 5.33 -1.79 6.65
C ASN A 55 4.21 -2.36 7.52
N PHE A 56 3.01 -1.81 7.40
CA PHE A 56 1.89 -2.17 8.25
C PHE A 56 1.21 -3.47 7.76
N TYR A 57 0.58 -4.17 8.70
CA TYR A 57 -0.16 -5.42 8.54
C TYR A 57 -1.65 -5.21 8.81
N ASN A 58 -2.46 -6.12 8.31
CA ASN A 58 -3.93 -6.13 8.39
C ASN A 58 -4.51 -4.76 8.03
N VAL A 59 -3.97 -4.18 6.96
CA VAL A 59 -4.28 -2.81 6.55
C VAL A 59 -5.62 -2.79 5.83
N ASN A 60 -6.45 -1.80 6.12
CA ASN A 60 -7.73 -1.63 5.43
C ASN A 60 -7.98 -0.15 5.08
N PHE A 61 -8.55 0.07 3.89
CA PHE A 61 -9.20 1.32 3.52
C PHE A 61 -10.71 1.11 3.50
N GLN A 62 -11.40 1.78 4.41
CA GLN A 62 -12.86 1.76 4.53
C GLN A 62 -13.42 3.15 4.26
N GLY A 63 -14.67 3.21 3.82
CA GLY A 63 -15.35 4.48 3.64
C GLY A 63 -16.86 4.38 3.76
N GLY A 64 -17.47 5.40 4.33
CA GLY A 64 -18.91 5.55 4.47
C GLY A 64 -19.42 6.79 3.72
N GLY A 65 -20.70 6.79 3.36
CA GLY A 65 -21.35 7.89 2.67
C GLY A 65 -22.53 7.42 1.82
N ASN A 66 -23.26 8.38 1.23
CA ASN A 66 -24.40 8.12 0.36
C ASN A 66 -24.10 8.52 -1.09
N ASP A 67 -24.91 8.05 -2.04
CA ASP A 67 -24.89 8.48 -3.44
C ASP A 67 -23.52 8.38 -4.13
N ASN A 68 -22.76 7.32 -3.82
CA ASN A 68 -21.39 7.07 -4.29
C ASN A 68 -20.33 8.08 -3.83
N ARG A 69 -20.65 8.94 -2.86
CA ARG A 69 -19.70 9.84 -2.22
C ARG A 69 -19.01 9.18 -1.03
N PHE A 70 -17.81 9.64 -0.73
CA PHE A 70 -17.15 9.33 0.53
C PHE A 70 -17.34 10.50 1.48
N GLU A 71 -18.19 10.33 2.49
CA GLU A 71 -18.36 11.32 3.57
C GLU A 71 -17.47 11.01 4.77
N HIS A 72 -17.00 9.77 4.86
CA HIS A 72 -16.04 9.32 5.87
C HIS A 72 -15.10 8.31 5.24
N ILE A 73 -13.80 8.42 5.52
CA ILE A 73 -12.82 7.38 5.22
C ILE A 73 -11.97 7.06 6.42
N VAL A 74 -11.52 5.81 6.48
CA VAL A 74 -10.54 5.31 7.45
C VAL A 74 -9.47 4.55 6.70
N VAL A 75 -8.21 4.84 7.00
CA VAL A 75 -7.07 3.99 6.63
C VAL A 75 -6.33 3.61 7.90
N ALA A 76 -6.22 2.32 8.17
CA ALA A 76 -5.63 1.82 9.41
C ALA A 76 -4.80 0.56 9.16
N GLY A 77 -3.78 0.34 9.99
CA GLY A 77 -2.97 -0.88 10.01
C GLY A 77 -2.15 -1.04 11.28
N PHE A 78 -1.57 -2.23 11.45
CA PHE A 78 -0.81 -2.63 12.62
C PHE A 78 0.69 -2.77 12.32
N GLU A 79 1.58 -2.53 13.29
CA GLU A 79 3.03 -2.66 13.09
C GLU A 79 3.50 -4.12 12.92
N ALA A 80 2.65 -5.09 13.27
CA ALA A 80 2.91 -6.52 13.14
C ALA A 80 1.59 -7.26 12.80
N PRO A 81 1.65 -8.52 12.34
CA PRO A 81 0.45 -9.32 12.08
C PRO A 81 -0.49 -9.38 13.28
N TYR A 82 -1.79 -9.43 12.99
CA TYR A 82 -2.82 -9.55 14.02
C TYR A 82 -2.61 -10.84 14.83
N PRO A 83 -2.69 -10.78 16.17
CA PRO A 83 -2.48 -11.97 17.00
C PRO A 83 -3.49 -13.07 16.70
N THR A 84 -3.03 -14.32 16.72
CA THR A 84 -3.86 -15.49 16.40
C THR A 84 -4.30 -16.26 17.65
N LYS A 85 -3.72 -15.97 18.82
CA LYS A 85 -4.08 -16.61 20.09
C LYS A 85 -4.78 -15.65 21.02
N ILE A 86 -5.77 -16.18 21.74
CA ILE A 86 -6.48 -15.46 22.80
C ILE A 86 -5.47 -15.03 23.87
N GLY A 87 -5.52 -13.75 24.24
CA GLY A 87 -4.67 -13.15 25.28
C GLY A 87 -3.33 -12.61 24.77
N GLU A 88 -2.98 -12.80 23.50
CA GLU A 88 -1.86 -12.09 22.90
C GLU A 88 -2.19 -10.60 22.75
N GLN A 89 -1.21 -9.75 23.06
CA GLN A 89 -1.35 -8.30 23.00
C GLN A 89 -1.38 -7.82 21.56
N LEU A 90 -2.33 -6.94 21.21
CA LEU A 90 -2.34 -6.36 19.87
C LEU A 90 -1.08 -5.51 19.65
N PRO A 91 -0.46 -5.61 18.47
CA PRO A 91 0.63 -4.72 18.09
C PRO A 91 0.15 -3.26 18.04
N PRO A 92 1.08 -2.29 18.12
CA PRO A 92 0.74 -0.90 17.89
C PRO A 92 0.08 -0.68 16.53
N SER A 93 -0.79 0.31 16.43
CA SER A 93 -1.53 0.64 15.21
C SER A 93 -1.40 2.11 14.85
N LEU A 94 -1.45 2.40 13.55
CA LEU A 94 -1.58 3.74 13.02
C LEU A 94 -2.84 3.80 12.18
N ASP A 95 -3.62 4.86 12.38
CA ASP A 95 -4.76 5.17 11.54
C ASP A 95 -4.87 6.68 11.26
N PHE A 96 -5.54 7.01 10.16
CA PHE A 96 -6.11 8.32 9.95
C PHE A 96 -7.54 8.22 9.45
N GLU A 97 -8.34 9.20 9.84
CA GLU A 97 -9.72 9.34 9.45
C GLU A 97 -9.98 10.76 8.93
N ILE A 98 -10.82 10.86 7.91
CA ILE A 98 -11.30 12.14 7.37
C ILE A 98 -12.82 12.04 7.27
N TRP A 99 -13.52 13.03 7.81
CA TRP A 99 -14.95 13.21 7.63
C TRP A 99 -15.23 14.49 6.83
N ARG A 100 -16.28 14.43 6.03
CA ARG A 100 -16.86 15.50 5.22
C ARG A 100 -18.37 15.27 5.23
N THR A 101 -19.00 15.43 6.39
CA THR A 101 -20.45 15.17 6.53
C THR A 101 -21.25 16.02 5.53
N GLY A 102 -22.07 15.37 4.69
CA GLY A 102 -22.81 16.04 3.61
C GLY A 102 -21.95 16.48 2.40
N GLY A 103 -20.64 16.29 2.47
CA GLY A 103 -19.66 16.60 1.43
C GLY A 103 -19.24 15.39 0.60
N ASP A 104 -18.02 15.44 0.08
CA ASP A 104 -17.40 14.33 -0.65
C ASP A 104 -15.86 14.42 -0.54
N ILE A 105 -15.23 13.33 -0.13
CA ILE A 105 -13.79 13.20 0.01
C ILE A 105 -13.23 12.76 -1.34
N LYS A 106 -12.47 13.67 -1.96
CA LYS A 106 -11.87 13.49 -3.29
C LYS A 106 -10.34 13.53 -3.22
N ALA A 107 -9.69 13.31 -4.36
CA ALA A 107 -8.28 13.63 -4.52
C ALA A 107 -7.99 15.08 -4.10
N GLY A 108 -6.95 15.28 -3.32
CA GLY A 108 -6.70 16.56 -2.64
C GLY A 108 -5.72 16.43 -1.49
N THR A 109 -5.48 17.55 -0.81
CA THR A 109 -4.64 17.61 0.40
C THR A 109 -5.51 18.00 1.58
N TYR A 110 -5.43 17.20 2.64
CA TYR A 110 -6.16 17.35 3.89
C TYR A 110 -5.15 17.48 5.01
N THR A 111 -5.35 18.43 5.93
CA THR A 111 -4.33 18.75 6.93
C THR A 111 -4.97 19.15 8.25
N THR A 112 -4.50 18.56 9.35
CA THR A 112 -4.86 19.03 10.70
C THR A 112 -4.04 20.26 11.08
N PRO A 113 -4.60 21.21 11.84
CA PRO A 113 -5.99 21.28 12.30
C PRO A 113 -6.96 21.94 11.29
N GLN A 114 -6.51 22.29 10.08
CA GLN A 114 -7.35 23.02 9.11
C GLN A 114 -8.58 22.22 8.67
N GLU A 115 -8.47 20.90 8.64
CA GLU A 115 -9.58 19.97 8.50
C GLU A 115 -10.05 19.58 9.91
N PRO A 116 -11.12 20.21 10.45
CA PRO A 116 -11.54 20.01 11.83
C PRO A 116 -12.13 18.62 12.07
N GLU A 117 -12.66 17.99 11.02
CA GLU A 117 -13.12 16.61 11.04
C GLU A 117 -12.06 15.70 10.41
N MET A 118 -10.81 15.81 10.87
CA MET A 118 -9.73 14.91 10.49
C MET A 118 -8.91 14.58 11.73
N ILE A 119 -8.55 13.31 11.87
CA ILE A 119 -7.68 12.85 12.97
C ILE A 119 -6.68 11.83 12.46
N ALA A 120 -5.47 11.87 12.98
CA ALA A 120 -4.53 10.75 12.90
C ALA A 120 -4.25 10.26 14.31
N ARG A 121 -4.11 8.94 14.47
CA ARG A 121 -3.89 8.31 15.77
C ARG A 121 -2.85 7.22 15.64
N TYR A 122 -1.95 7.19 16.62
CA TYR A 122 -1.08 6.04 16.87
C TYR A 122 -1.38 5.49 18.25
N ALA A 123 -1.69 4.20 18.33
CA ALA A 123 -2.13 3.54 19.54
C ALA A 123 -1.18 2.40 19.92
N VAL A 124 -0.68 2.42 21.15
CA VAL A 124 0.18 1.38 21.71
C VAL A 124 -0.61 0.66 22.79
N GLN A 125 -0.94 -0.60 22.58
CA GLN A 125 -1.52 -1.42 23.65
C GLN A 125 -0.46 -1.69 24.71
N THR A 126 -0.86 -1.75 25.97
CA THR A 126 -0.02 -2.13 27.12
C THR A 126 -0.84 -2.99 28.08
N ALA A 127 -0.18 -3.63 29.05
CA ALA A 127 -0.87 -4.36 30.12
C ALA A 127 -1.82 -3.47 30.96
N ASN A 128 -1.61 -2.15 30.96
CA ASN A 128 -2.37 -1.18 31.74
C ASN A 128 -3.41 -0.40 30.90
N GLY A 129 -3.65 -0.81 29.65
CA GLY A 129 -4.55 -0.13 28.70
C GLY A 129 -3.81 0.42 27.48
N THR A 130 -4.47 1.30 26.73
CA THR A 130 -3.95 1.86 25.48
C THR A 130 -3.33 3.24 25.70
N VAL A 131 -2.08 3.41 25.27
CA VAL A 131 -1.46 4.74 25.15
C VAL A 131 -1.75 5.28 23.76
N VAL A 132 -2.46 6.42 23.68
CA VAL A 132 -2.85 7.04 22.41
C VAL A 132 -2.07 8.32 22.18
N TYR A 133 -1.60 8.49 20.95
CA TYR A 133 -1.05 9.71 20.40
C TYR A 133 -1.99 10.16 19.28
N ASN A 134 -2.39 11.43 19.24
CA ASN A 134 -3.24 11.94 18.18
C ASN A 134 -2.96 13.40 17.84
N THR A 135 -3.59 13.90 16.79
CA THR A 135 -3.46 15.29 16.32
C THR A 135 -4.26 16.29 17.16
N SER A 136 -5.31 15.86 17.87
CA SER A 136 -6.18 16.76 18.65
C SER A 136 -5.59 17.19 19.99
N ALA A 137 -4.48 16.60 20.42
CA ALA A 137 -3.84 16.92 21.69
C ALA A 137 -3.17 18.32 21.72
N ALA A 138 -2.69 18.85 20.59
CA ALA A 138 -1.92 20.10 20.56
C ALA A 138 -1.91 20.80 19.20
N ASP A 139 -2.99 20.67 18.40
CA ASP A 139 -3.06 21.18 17.02
C ASP A 139 -1.88 20.72 16.14
N ASP A 140 -1.39 19.49 16.39
CA ASP A 140 -0.27 18.96 15.64
C ASP A 140 -0.66 18.76 14.16
N ILE A 141 0.28 19.07 13.27
CA ILE A 141 0.06 19.00 11.82
C ILE A 141 0.24 17.57 11.34
N PHE A 142 -0.80 17.04 10.71
CA PHE A 142 -0.77 15.80 9.95
C PHE A 142 -1.44 16.03 8.60
N THR A 143 -0.69 15.78 7.54
CA THR A 143 -1.11 16.00 6.15
C THR A 143 -1.33 14.65 5.48
N VAL A 144 -2.48 14.50 4.83
CA VAL A 144 -2.79 13.41 3.91
C VAL A 144 -2.99 14.00 2.53
N LYS A 145 -2.23 13.51 1.55
CA LYS A 145 -2.44 13.83 0.14
C LYS A 145 -3.00 12.61 -0.57
N ILE A 146 -4.27 12.69 -0.95
CA ILE A 146 -4.98 11.68 -1.72
C ILE A 146 -4.74 11.98 -3.21
N GLU A 147 -4.11 11.05 -3.91
CA GLU A 147 -3.87 11.13 -5.36
C GLU A 147 -5.08 10.60 -6.14
N SER A 148 -5.67 9.50 -5.66
CA SER A 148 -6.88 8.92 -6.22
C SER A 148 -7.71 8.25 -5.14
N ILE A 149 -9.03 8.32 -5.26
CA ILE A 149 -9.98 7.64 -4.38
C ILE A 149 -11.20 7.22 -5.18
N SER A 150 -11.64 5.97 -5.01
CA SER A 150 -12.85 5.41 -5.60
C SER A 150 -13.23 4.11 -4.88
N LYS A 151 -14.32 3.46 -5.31
CA LYS A 151 -14.66 2.09 -4.87
C LYS A 151 -13.70 1.01 -5.38
N ASN A 152 -12.69 1.37 -6.18
CA ASN A 152 -11.59 0.46 -6.54
C ASN A 152 -10.40 0.57 -5.57
N GLY A 153 -10.33 1.63 -4.76
CA GLY A 153 -9.22 1.84 -3.85
C GLY A 153 -8.82 3.30 -3.67
N ILE A 154 -7.78 3.51 -2.86
CA ILE A 154 -7.22 4.80 -2.51
C ILE A 154 -5.69 4.76 -2.63
N LYS A 155 -5.10 5.86 -3.10
CA LYS A 155 -3.65 6.02 -3.23
C LYS A 155 -3.22 7.40 -2.77
N GLY A 156 -2.07 7.48 -2.11
CA GLY A 156 -1.56 8.75 -1.65
C GLY A 156 -0.35 8.68 -0.76
N THR A 157 -0.10 9.81 -0.09
CA THR A 157 1.01 10.02 0.84
C THR A 157 0.51 10.68 2.11
N PHE A 158 1.25 10.53 3.20
CA PHE A 158 0.98 11.21 4.45
C PHE A 158 2.25 11.49 5.24
N SER A 159 2.20 12.49 6.10
CA SER A 159 3.27 12.83 7.04
C SER A 159 2.76 13.78 8.10
N GLY A 160 3.40 13.84 9.24
CA GLY A 160 3.01 14.76 10.29
C GLY A 160 3.50 14.37 11.67
N LYS A 161 2.70 14.72 12.65
CA LYS A 161 3.00 14.48 14.06
C LYS A 161 1.73 14.11 14.81
N VAL A 162 1.86 13.17 15.74
CA VAL A 162 0.82 12.82 16.71
C VAL A 162 1.39 12.93 18.11
N ARG A 163 0.58 13.31 19.09
CA ARG A 163 1.03 13.55 20.46
C ARG A 163 0.12 12.93 21.49
N ASN A 164 0.74 12.38 22.53
CA ASN A 164 0.01 11.92 23.69
C ASN A 164 -0.32 13.13 24.59
N LEU A 165 -1.61 13.28 24.91
CA LEU A 165 -2.12 14.42 25.68
C LEU A 165 -1.48 14.50 27.07
N ASP A 166 -1.38 13.38 27.78
CA ASP A 166 -0.95 13.35 29.18
C ASP A 166 0.55 13.62 29.35
N SER A 167 1.38 13.03 28.49
CA SER A 167 2.84 13.11 28.59
C SER A 167 3.45 14.23 27.73
N GLY A 168 2.69 14.79 26.79
CA GLY A 168 3.18 15.75 25.79
C GLY A 168 4.17 15.16 24.78
N LYS A 169 4.50 13.85 24.88
CA LYS A 169 5.41 13.18 23.95
C LYS A 169 4.79 13.10 22.57
N ALA A 170 5.59 13.42 21.56
CA ALA A 170 5.18 13.38 20.17
C ALA A 170 5.93 12.28 19.42
N ILE A 171 5.27 11.74 18.40
CA ILE A 171 5.84 10.83 17.41
C ILE A 171 5.80 11.55 16.07
N GLU A 172 6.96 11.61 15.41
CA GLU A 172 7.09 12.15 14.07
C GLU A 172 6.84 11.05 13.03
N ILE A 173 5.95 11.34 12.08
CA ILE A 173 5.55 10.44 11.01
C ILE A 173 6.04 11.03 9.69
N LYS A 174 6.90 10.29 8.99
CA LYS A 174 7.52 10.70 7.72
C LYS A 174 7.36 9.62 6.65
N GLU A 175 7.54 10.02 5.40
CA GLU A 175 7.58 9.09 4.25
C GLU A 175 6.36 8.16 4.17
N GLY A 176 5.21 8.60 4.68
CA GLY A 176 3.98 7.84 4.66
C GLY A 176 3.47 7.69 3.24
N THR A 177 3.19 6.46 2.82
CA THR A 177 2.64 6.16 1.49
C THR A 177 1.62 5.03 1.59
N PHE A 178 0.57 5.10 0.78
CA PHE A 178 -0.44 4.06 0.70
C PHE A 178 -0.93 3.86 -0.72
N ASN A 179 -1.26 2.61 -1.02
CA ASN A 179 -2.08 2.18 -2.14
C ASN A 179 -2.90 1.01 -1.63
N LEU A 180 -4.22 1.16 -1.50
CA LEU A 180 -5.07 0.17 -0.84
C LEU A 180 -6.35 -0.09 -1.66
N PRO A 181 -6.80 -1.35 -1.75
CA PRO A 181 -8.11 -1.69 -2.28
C PRO A 181 -9.20 -1.19 -1.33
N TYR A 182 -10.41 -1.04 -1.85
CA TYR A 182 -11.57 -0.66 -1.03
C TYR A 182 -12.14 -1.88 -0.29
N GLU A 183 -12.26 -1.80 1.03
CA GLU A 183 -12.86 -2.83 1.92
C GLU A 183 -12.18 -4.22 1.88
N GLU A 184 -10.97 -4.32 1.34
CA GLU A 184 -10.17 -5.55 1.36
C GLU A 184 -8.97 -5.40 2.31
N ILE A 185 -8.66 -6.45 3.07
CA ILE A 185 -7.53 -6.48 3.99
C ILE A 185 -6.24 -6.76 3.20
N VAL A 186 -5.22 -5.92 3.38
CA VAL A 186 -3.89 -6.06 2.79
C VAL A 186 -2.90 -6.49 3.86
N ASN A 187 -1.98 -7.39 3.48
CA ASN A 187 -0.92 -7.92 4.35
C ASN A 187 -1.48 -8.53 5.66
N PRO A 188 -2.38 -9.53 5.58
CA PRO A 188 -3.07 -10.09 6.74
C PRO A 188 -2.17 -10.87 7.71
#